data_AF-A0A430DGI6-F1
#
_entry.id   AF-A0A430DGI6-F1
#
_cell.length_a   1.000
_cell.length_b   1.000
_cell.length_c   1.000
_cell.angle_alpha   90.00
_cell.angle_beta   90.00
_cell.angle_gamma   90.00
#
_symmetry.space_group_name_H-M   'P 1'
#
loop_
_entity.id
_entity.type
_entity.pdbx_description
1 polymer ?
#
loop_
_entity_poly.entity_id
_entity_poly.type
_entity_poly.pdbx_seq_one_letter_code
_entity_poly.pdbx_strand_id
1 'polypeptide(L)'
;MLRSILSLLLALAITIATAWINPPTDERTMYGHEGPVEQNWLPREVAGWPAPYLADNPNTSVIHNVGVEDNFRAGSFIATLSFWFIIVSALRRFGRWIRRKMQR
;
A
#
# COMPACT_ATOMS: atom_id res chain seq x y z
N MET A 1 -21.91 -15.45 -1.41
CA MET A 1 -20.46 -15.74 -1.24
C MET A 1 -19.63 -15.33 -2.45
N LEU A 2 -19.90 -15.84 -3.67
CA LEU A 2 -19.15 -15.48 -4.90
C LEU A 2 -18.93 -13.96 -5.09
N ARG A 3 -19.99 -13.19 -4.83
CA ARG A 3 -19.97 -11.72 -4.91
C ARG A 3 -18.93 -11.07 -3.99
N SER A 4 -18.82 -11.54 -2.75
CA SER A 4 -17.87 -11.01 -1.76
C SER A 4 -16.44 -11.45 -2.09
N ILE A 5 -16.28 -12.68 -2.60
CA ILE A 5 -14.99 -13.19 -3.08
C ILE A 5 -14.46 -12.32 -4.23
N LEU A 6 -15.31 -11.99 -5.22
CA LEU A 6 -14.91 -11.08 -6.31
C LEU A 6 -14.52 -9.68 -5.81
N SER A 7 -15.23 -9.15 -4.81
CA SER A 7 -14.88 -7.86 -4.20
C SER A 7 -13.55 -7.93 -3.45
N LEU A 8 -13.27 -9.05 -2.77
CA LEU A 8 -11.99 -9.29 -2.09
C LEU A 8 -10.84 -9.42 -3.10
N LEU A 9 -11.01 -10.19 -4.18
CA LEU A 9 -10.01 -10.34 -5.23
C LEU A 9 -9.70 -9.00 -5.91
N LEU A 10 -10.72 -8.20 -6.20
CA LEU A 10 -10.52 -6.86 -6.76
C LEU A 10 -9.80 -5.94 -5.77
N ALA A 11 -10.19 -5.96 -4.49
CA ALA A 11 -9.51 -5.18 -3.46
C ALA A 11 -8.04 -5.60 -3.28
N LEU A 12 -7.75 -6.90 -3.37
CA LEU A 12 -6.39 -7.43 -3.34
C LEU A 12 -5.58 -6.97 -4.55
N ALA A 13 -6.15 -7.04 -5.75
CA ALA A 13 -5.49 -6.57 -6.97
C ALA A 13 -5.17 -5.06 -6.89
N ILE A 14 -6.12 -4.25 -6.40
CA ILE A 14 -5.88 -2.82 -6.17
C ILE A 14 -4.79 -2.62 -5.12
N THR A 15 -4.86 -3.34 -4.00
CA THR A 15 -3.85 -3.27 -2.93
C THR A 15 -2.46 -3.53 -3.50
N ILE A 16 -2.26 -4.63 -4.23
CA ILE A 16 -0.98 -4.96 -4.87
C ILE A 16 -0.56 -3.85 -5.85
N ALA A 17 -1.49 -3.31 -6.65
CA ALA A 17 -1.20 -2.22 -7.57
C ALA A 17 -0.72 -0.94 -6.86
N THR A 18 -1.18 -0.68 -5.62
CA THR A 18 -0.68 0.47 -4.84
C THR A 18 0.78 0.33 -4.40
N ALA A 19 1.43 -0.83 -4.57
CA ALA A 19 2.87 -0.97 -4.37
C ALA A 19 3.70 -0.06 -5.29
N TRP A 20 3.12 0.43 -6.38
CA TRP A 20 3.76 1.39 -7.30
C TRP A 20 3.60 2.85 -6.87
N ILE A 21 2.93 3.09 -5.74
CA ILE A 21 2.73 4.43 -5.19
C ILE A 21 3.70 4.60 -4.02
N ASN A 22 4.59 5.59 -4.16
CA ASN A 22 5.52 5.99 -3.11
C ASN A 22 5.00 7.29 -2.46
N PRO A 23 4.20 7.20 -1.39
CA PRO A 23 3.72 8.39 -0.71
C PRO A 23 4.87 9.08 0.06
N PRO A 24 4.80 10.41 0.23
CA PRO A 24 5.74 11.10 1.10
C PRO A 24 5.63 10.57 2.54
N THR A 25 6.77 10.42 3.20
CA THR A 25 6.86 9.94 4.58
C THR A 25 7.92 10.71 5.36
N ASP A 26 7.69 10.90 6.65
CA ASP A 26 8.67 11.46 7.59
C ASP A 26 9.61 10.38 8.16
N GLU A 27 9.40 9.12 7.77
CA GLU A 27 10.27 8.02 8.16
C GLU A 27 11.69 8.23 7.65
N ARG A 28 12.66 7.93 8.50
CA ARG A 28 14.07 7.95 8.16
C ARG A 28 14.73 6.64 8.56
N THR A 29 15.78 6.27 7.85
CA THR A 29 16.58 5.09 8.17
C THR A 29 18.06 5.35 7.93
N MET A 30 18.91 4.54 8.57
CA MET A 30 20.35 4.61 8.43
C MET A 30 20.80 3.80 7.22
N TYR A 31 21.40 4.43 6.22
CA TYR A 31 21.87 3.80 4.98
C TYR A 31 23.39 3.56 4.94
N GLY A 32 24.10 3.88 6.02
CA GLY A 32 25.55 3.72 6.12
C GLY A 32 26.03 3.95 7.54
N HIS A 33 27.22 3.43 7.87
CA HIS A 33 27.84 3.56 9.20
C HIS A 33 29.10 4.43 9.21
N GLU A 34 29.54 4.90 8.05
CA GLU A 34 30.76 5.68 7.89
C GLU A 34 30.42 7.15 7.64
N GLY A 35 31.13 8.07 8.30
CA GLY A 35 30.93 9.52 8.12
C GLY A 35 29.84 10.14 9.02
N PRO A 36 29.49 11.43 8.78
CA PRO A 36 28.54 12.18 9.60
C PRO A 36 27.14 11.54 9.61
N VAL A 37 26.47 11.55 10.76
CA VAL A 37 25.10 11.01 10.94
C VAL A 37 24.11 11.64 9.95
N GLU A 38 24.26 12.93 9.67
CA GLU A 38 23.40 13.68 8.73
C GLU A 38 23.43 13.14 7.31
N GLN A 39 24.55 12.55 6.89
CA GLN A 39 24.69 11.94 5.56
C GLN A 39 24.10 10.53 5.50
N ASN A 40 24.12 9.82 6.63
CA ASN A 40 23.67 8.43 6.72
C ASN A 40 22.18 8.29 7.07
N TRP A 41 21.58 9.33 7.67
CA TRP A 41 20.19 9.31 8.16
C TRP A 41 19.24 10.03 7.18
N LEU A 42 18.90 9.32 6.11
CA LEU A 42 18.11 9.85 4.99
C LEU A 42 16.62 9.44 5.10
N PRO A 43 15.73 10.16 4.38
CA PRO A 43 14.34 9.73 4.22
C PRO A 43 14.26 8.29 3.72
N ARG A 44 13.38 7.51 4.36
CA ARG A 44 13.16 6.11 3.99
C ARG A 44 12.13 6.03 2.88
N GLU A 45 12.50 5.39 1.78
CA GLU A 45 11.54 5.10 0.71
C GLU A 45 10.50 4.06 1.19
N VAL A 46 9.22 4.34 0.94
CA VAL A 46 8.10 3.46 1.30
C VAL A 46 7.13 3.35 0.14
N ALA A 47 6.41 2.23 0.06
CA ALA A 47 5.39 2.04 -0.96
C ALA A 47 4.12 1.37 -0.43
N GLY A 48 3.02 1.61 -1.14
CA GLY A 48 1.69 1.19 -0.74
C GLY A 48 0.82 2.36 -0.28
N TRP A 49 -0.46 2.31 -0.61
CA TRP A 49 -1.43 3.35 -0.25
C TRP A 49 -2.80 2.74 0.09
N PRO A 50 -3.52 3.22 1.12
CA PRO A 50 -3.25 4.43 1.92
C PRO A 50 -2.26 4.24 3.08
N ALA A 51 -2.04 3.00 3.53
CA ALA A 51 -1.03 2.70 4.54
C ALA A 51 0.17 2.01 3.87
N PRO A 52 1.37 2.64 3.86
CA PRO A 52 2.56 2.05 3.28
C PRO A 52 2.90 0.71 3.94
N TYR A 53 2.99 -0.34 3.12
CA TYR A 53 3.20 -1.71 3.58
C TYR A 53 4.50 -2.33 3.05
N LEU A 54 5.20 -1.63 2.17
CA LEU A 54 6.58 -1.89 1.81
C LEU A 54 7.43 -0.72 2.28
N ALA A 55 8.62 -1.02 2.77
CA ALA A 55 9.56 -0.01 3.19
C ALA A 55 10.99 -0.48 2.93
N ASP A 56 11.76 0.38 2.28
CA ASP A 56 13.12 0.12 1.86
C ASP A 56 13.94 -0.42 3.04
N ASN A 57 14.74 -1.45 2.78
CA ASN A 57 15.61 -2.07 3.77
C ASN A 57 17.05 -1.60 3.53
N PRO A 58 17.66 -0.83 4.46
CA PRO A 58 19.03 -0.34 4.26
C PRO A 58 20.09 -1.44 4.19
N ASN A 59 19.73 -2.69 4.50
CA ASN A 59 20.62 -3.85 4.44
C ASN A 59 20.53 -4.63 3.12
N THR A 60 19.70 -4.21 2.15
CA THR A 60 19.55 -4.89 0.85
C THR A 60 20.46 -4.30 -0.22
N SER A 61 20.53 -5.00 -1.34
CA SER A 61 21.49 -4.75 -2.43
C SER A 61 21.25 -3.45 -3.21
N VAL A 62 20.05 -2.86 -3.11
CA VAL A 62 19.67 -1.62 -3.80
C VAL A 62 19.07 -0.63 -2.80
N ILE A 63 19.88 0.34 -2.41
CA ILE A 63 19.52 1.41 -1.48
C ILE A 63 18.59 2.43 -2.20
N HIS A 64 17.56 2.94 -1.52
CA HIS A 64 16.57 3.90 -2.05
C HIS A 64 15.69 3.37 -3.19
N ASN A 65 15.38 2.08 -3.20
CA ASN A 65 14.44 1.54 -4.16
C ASN A 65 13.51 0.53 -3.50
N VAL A 66 12.21 0.71 -3.69
CA VAL A 66 11.24 -0.21 -3.09
C VAL A 66 11.07 -1.45 -3.97
N GLY A 67 11.53 -2.60 -3.49
CA GLY A 67 11.57 -3.88 -4.21
C GLY A 67 11.01 -5.07 -3.43
N VAL A 68 11.20 -6.27 -3.99
CA VAL A 68 10.73 -7.54 -3.38
C VAL A 68 11.53 -7.89 -2.12
N GLU A 69 12.73 -7.34 -1.97
CA GLU A 69 13.66 -7.59 -0.86
C GLU A 69 13.33 -6.76 0.40
N ASP A 70 12.32 -5.90 0.33
CA ASP A 70 12.03 -4.92 1.36
C ASP A 70 11.20 -5.41 2.53
N ASN A 71 11.19 -4.57 3.58
CA ASN A 71 10.47 -4.86 4.79
C ASN A 71 8.96 -4.79 4.55
N PHE A 72 8.34 -5.97 4.51
CA PHE A 72 6.89 -6.11 4.44
C PHE A 72 6.23 -5.86 5.80
N ARG A 73 5.28 -4.92 5.85
CA ARG A 73 4.52 -4.55 7.04
C ARG A 73 3.12 -5.14 6.97
N ALA A 74 2.96 -6.33 7.53
CA ALA A 74 1.69 -7.07 7.49
C ALA A 74 0.49 -6.27 8.04
N GLY A 75 0.69 -5.50 9.11
CA GLY A 75 -0.36 -4.64 9.68
C GLY A 75 -0.87 -3.58 8.70
N SER A 76 0.04 -2.83 8.08
CA SER A 76 -0.29 -1.83 7.06
C SER A 76 -0.92 -2.47 5.82
N PHE A 77 -0.45 -3.66 5.41
CA PHE A 77 -1.03 -4.39 4.29
C PHE A 77 -2.50 -4.76 4.55
N ILE A 78 -2.79 -5.32 5.73
CA ILE A 78 -4.16 -5.69 6.13
C ILE A 78 -5.05 -4.44 6.20
N ALA A 79 -4.54 -3.32 6.71
CA ALA A 79 -5.27 -2.05 6.75
C ALA A 79 -5.62 -1.55 5.33
N THR A 80 -4.64 -1.55 4.42
CA THR A 80 -4.83 -1.15 3.02
C THR A 80 -5.81 -2.07 2.30
N LEU A 81 -5.68 -3.40 2.47
CA LEU A 81 -6.62 -4.36 1.90
C LEU A 81 -8.05 -4.15 2.41
N SER A 82 -8.20 -3.93 3.72
CA SER A 82 -9.49 -3.69 4.36
C SER A 82 -10.12 -2.40 3.84
N PHE A 83 -9.33 -1.33 3.70
CA PHE A 83 -9.77 -0.07 3.12
C PHE A 83 -10.32 -0.28 1.71
N TRP A 84 -9.55 -0.89 0.80
CA TRP A 84 -9.98 -1.11 -0.58
C TRP A 84 -11.19 -2.05 -0.68
N PHE A 85 -11.28 -3.04 0.20
CA PHE A 85 -12.45 -3.92 0.27
C PHE A 85 -13.73 -3.15 0.63
N ILE A 86 -13.64 -2.23 1.58
CA ILE A 86 -14.76 -1.35 1.97
C ILE A 86 -15.15 -0.46 0.78
N ILE A 87 -14.19 0.19 0.11
CA ILE A 87 -14.44 1.07 -1.04
C ILE A 87 -15.11 0.31 -2.20
N VAL A 88 -14.56 -0.83 -2.60
CA VAL A 88 -15.13 -1.68 -3.65
C VAL A 88 -16.56 -2.11 -3.31
N SER A 89 -16.79 -2.49 -2.05
CA SER A 89 -18.11 -2.89 -1.56
C SER A 89 -19.11 -1.72 -1.58
N ALA A 90 -18.67 -0.53 -1.19
CA ALA A 90 -19.47 0.70 -1.20
C ALA A 90 -19.86 1.12 -2.62
N LEU A 91 -18.89 1.22 -3.54
CA LEU A 91 -19.12 1.57 -4.95
C LEU A 91 -20.11 0.62 -5.61
N ARG A 92 -19.98 -0.69 -5.34
CA ARG A 92 -20.91 -1.70 -5.83
C ARG A 92 -22.32 -1.53 -5.27
N ARG A 93 -22.46 -1.22 -3.97
CA ARG A 93 -23.76 -0.97 -3.35
C ARG A 93 -24.40 0.28 -3.95
N PHE A 94 -23.62 1.33 -4.15
CA PHE A 94 -24.05 2.59 -4.76
C PHE A 94 -24.51 2.39 -6.21
N GLY A 95 -23.73 1.70 -7.04
CA GLY A 95 -24.10 1.40 -8.43
C GLY A 95 -25.38 0.57 -8.54
N ARG A 96 -25.62 -0.38 -7.62
CA ARG A 96 -26.90 -1.10 -7.56
C ARG A 96 -28.07 -0.19 -7.19
N TRP A 97 -27.85 0.75 -6.27
CA TRP A 97 -28.87 1.69 -5.85
C TRP A 97 -29.29 2.61 -7.01
N ILE A 98 -28.31 3.16 -7.75
CA ILE A 98 -28.56 3.98 -8.95
C ILE A 98 -29.35 3.20 -10.00
N ARG A 99 -28.92 1.98 -10.34
CA ARG A 99 -29.62 1.16 -11.36
C ARG A 99 -31.09 0.91 -10.99
N ARG A 100 -31.38 0.68 -9.71
CA ARG A 100 -32.77 0.50 -9.24
C ARG A 100 -33.61 1.77 -9.34
N LYS A 101 -32.99 2.94 -9.14
CA LYS A 101 -33.64 4.24 -9.27
C LYS A 101 -33.94 4.59 -10.73
N MET A 102 -33.10 4.19 -11.68
CA MET A 102 -33.32 4.45 -13.11
C MET A 102 -34.35 3.51 -13.76
N GLN A 103 -34.62 2.36 -13.14
CA GLN A 103 -35.62 1.39 -13.61
C GLN A 103 -37.03 1.62 -13.03
N ARG A 104 -37.19 2.62 -12.16
CA ARG A 104 -38.48 3.04 -11.59
C ARG A 104 -38.83 4.40 -12.16
#